data_AF-K1UB28-F1
#
_entry.id   AF-K1UB28-F1
#
_cell.length_a   1.000
_cell.length_b   1.000
_cell.length_c   1.000
_cell.angle_alpha   90.00
_cell.angle_beta   90.00
_cell.angle_gamma   90.00
#
_symmetry.space_group_name_H-M   'P 1'
#
loop_
_entity.id
_entity.type
_entity.pdbx_description
1 polymer ?
#
loop_
_entity_poly.entity_id
_entity_poly.type
_entity_poly.pdbx_seq_one_letter_code
_entity_poly.pdbx_strand_id
1 'polypeptide(L)'
;TTSIKTQTFQCVEQYVEESVKAVMQIVEQVDGMEKIRAMGIGAPCGNYYKGTIENAANLVWAKGIVPLADMFSEKLGIPVAITNDANAAAMGEMKYGAAVGMKNFVELTLGTGVGSGIVANGQLIYGCDGFAGELGHMVVEPDGRPCGCGRKGCLETYCSATGVVRTTLAMLEASTVATEL
;
A
#
# COMPACT_ATOMS: atom_id res chain seq x y z
N THR A 1 8.78 14.78 -10.55
CA THR A 1 7.62 13.86 -10.36
C THR A 1 6.46 14.68 -9.85
N THR A 2 5.31 14.63 -10.52
CA THR A 2 4.09 15.27 -10.02
C THR A 2 3.60 14.51 -8.79
N SER A 3 3.36 15.21 -7.68
CA SER A 3 2.93 14.60 -6.41
C SER A 3 1.68 15.32 -5.92
N ILE A 4 0.63 14.55 -5.66
CA ILE A 4 -0.65 15.03 -5.14
C ILE A 4 -0.88 14.34 -3.80
N LYS A 5 -0.94 15.12 -2.71
CA LYS A 5 -1.13 14.58 -1.36
C LYS A 5 -2.58 14.16 -1.18
N THR A 6 -2.83 12.89 -0.91
CA THR A 6 -4.19 12.36 -0.75
C THR A 6 -4.95 12.99 0.42
N GLN A 7 -4.23 13.50 1.44
CA GLN A 7 -4.82 14.12 2.64
C GLN A 7 -5.33 15.55 2.41
N THR A 8 -5.03 16.20 1.28
CA THR A 8 -5.52 17.57 1.02
C THR A 8 -6.96 17.61 0.53
N PHE A 9 -7.57 16.46 0.24
CA PHE A 9 -8.91 16.35 -0.30
C PHE A 9 -9.90 15.86 0.75
N GLN A 10 -11.11 16.41 0.73
CA GLN A 10 -12.18 16.00 1.64
C GLN A 10 -13.07 14.91 1.04
N CYS A 11 -13.15 14.82 -0.29
CA CYS A 11 -13.88 13.78 -1.00
C CYS A 11 -13.06 13.20 -2.15
N VAL A 12 -13.43 11.99 -2.57
CA VAL A 12 -12.69 11.24 -3.60
C VAL A 12 -12.80 11.90 -4.97
N GLU A 13 -13.93 12.53 -5.28
CA GLU A 13 -14.18 13.16 -6.58
C GLU A 13 -13.18 14.27 -6.86
N GLN A 14 -12.88 15.09 -5.86
CA GLN A 14 -11.87 16.15 -5.97
C GLN A 14 -10.46 15.55 -6.16
N TYR A 15 -10.14 14.49 -5.44
CA TYR A 15 -8.85 13.80 -5.58
C TYR A 15 -8.69 13.21 -6.98
N VAL A 16 -9.72 12.55 -7.50
CA VAL A 16 -9.71 11.95 -8.84
C VAL A 16 -9.62 13.03 -9.91
N GLU A 17 -10.38 14.12 -9.79
CA GLU A 17 -10.34 15.24 -10.75
C GLU A 17 -8.93 15.84 -10.86
N GLU A 18 -8.30 16.18 -9.73
CA GLU A 18 -6.94 16.74 -9.74
C GLU A 18 -5.90 15.71 -10.19
N SER A 19 -6.09 14.43 -9.87
CA SER A 19 -5.21 13.35 -10.33
C SER A 19 -5.30 13.15 -11.84
N VAL A 20 -6.51 13.19 -12.41
CA VAL A 20 -6.72 13.10 -13.86
C VAL A 20 -6.06 14.26 -14.58
N LYS A 21 -6.19 15.50 -14.08
CA LYS A 21 -5.48 16.66 -14.65
C LYS A 21 -3.95 16.43 -14.69
N ALA A 22 -3.38 15.93 -13.60
CA ALA A 22 -1.95 15.62 -13.54
C ALA A 22 -1.55 14.47 -14.47
N VAL A 23 -2.38 13.44 -14.61
CA VAL A 23 -2.16 12.34 -15.56
C VAL A 23 -2.19 12.86 -16.99
N MET A 24 -3.16 13.70 -17.36
CA MET A 24 -3.27 14.25 -18.71
C MET A 24 -2.05 15.08 -19.12
N GLN A 25 -1.45 15.84 -18.19
CA GLN A 25 -0.19 16.55 -18.44
C GLN A 25 0.99 15.63 -18.77
N ILE A 26 0.98 14.39 -18.26
CA ILE A 26 1.99 13.37 -18.59
C ILE A 26 1.66 12.71 -19.92
N VAL A 27 0.38 12.43 -20.17
CA VAL A 27 -0.12 11.83 -21.41
C VAL A 27 0.17 12.72 -22.62
N GLU A 28 0.03 14.04 -22.47
CA GLU A 28 0.37 15.01 -23.51
C GLU A 28 1.84 14.94 -23.95
N GLN A 29 2.74 14.45 -23.09
CA GLN A 29 4.17 14.27 -23.42
C GLN A 29 4.45 13.00 -24.22
N VAL A 30 3.46 12.11 -24.38
CA VAL A 30 3.59 10.82 -25.07
C VAL A 30 2.56 10.65 -26.18
N ASP A 31 2.19 11.76 -26.83
CA ASP A 31 1.27 11.81 -27.98
C ASP A 31 -0.15 11.31 -27.67
N GLY A 32 -0.70 11.60 -26.48
CA GLY A 32 -2.14 11.47 -26.22
C GLY A 32 -2.61 10.12 -25.66
N MET A 33 -3.89 10.08 -25.27
CA MET A 33 -4.51 8.93 -24.59
C MET A 33 -4.59 7.68 -25.49
N GLU A 34 -4.60 7.85 -26.80
CA GLU A 34 -4.61 6.76 -27.78
C GLU A 34 -3.36 5.86 -27.72
N LYS A 35 -2.27 6.37 -27.14
CA LYS A 35 -1.04 5.60 -26.91
C LYS A 35 -1.07 4.83 -25.59
N ILE A 36 -2.02 5.13 -24.70
CA ILE A 36 -2.11 4.56 -23.37
C ILE A 36 -3.08 3.38 -23.38
N ARG A 37 -2.54 2.18 -23.17
CA ARG A 37 -3.36 0.96 -23.16
C ARG A 37 -4.21 0.80 -21.90
N ALA A 38 -3.66 1.15 -20.74
CA ALA A 38 -4.28 0.96 -19.43
C ALA A 38 -3.53 1.74 -18.35
N MET A 39 -4.17 1.91 -17.19
CA MET A 39 -3.56 2.46 -15.97
C MET A 39 -3.63 1.45 -14.82
N GLY A 40 -2.54 1.35 -14.06
CA GLY A 40 -2.48 0.57 -12.82
C GLY A 40 -2.33 1.47 -11.61
N ILE A 41 -3.07 1.18 -10.53
CA ILE A 41 -3.03 1.93 -9.27
C ILE A 41 -2.56 0.99 -8.17
N GLY A 42 -1.45 1.34 -7.51
CA GLY A 42 -1.06 0.77 -6.22
C GLY A 42 -1.58 1.68 -5.11
N ALA A 43 -2.38 1.15 -4.19
CA ALA A 43 -3.02 1.95 -3.14
C ALA A 43 -3.14 1.17 -1.82
N PRO A 44 -3.14 1.87 -0.67
CA PRO A 44 -3.48 1.23 0.60
C PRO A 44 -4.90 0.68 0.54
N CYS A 45 -5.10 -0.53 1.08
CA CYS A 45 -6.40 -1.22 1.13
C CYS A 45 -7.07 -1.38 -0.26
N GLY A 46 -6.28 -1.46 -1.34
CA GLY A 46 -6.78 -1.69 -2.69
C GLY A 46 -7.25 -3.13 -2.91
N ASN A 47 -8.52 -3.32 -3.24
CA ASN A 47 -9.11 -4.61 -3.58
C ASN A 47 -9.05 -4.87 -5.09
N TYR A 48 -8.22 -5.83 -5.48
CA TYR A 48 -8.02 -6.20 -6.88
C TYR A 48 -9.30 -6.71 -7.56
N TYR A 49 -10.12 -7.51 -6.87
CA TYR A 49 -11.29 -8.13 -7.48
C TYR A 49 -12.41 -7.13 -7.78
N LYS A 50 -12.52 -6.06 -6.98
CA LYS A 50 -13.63 -5.10 -7.06
C LYS A 50 -13.25 -3.75 -7.67
N GLY A 51 -11.96 -3.48 -7.89
CA GLY A 51 -11.56 -2.15 -8.39
C GLY A 51 -11.65 -1.04 -7.33
N THR A 52 -11.66 -1.39 -6.04
CA THR A 52 -12.00 -0.48 -4.94
C THR A 52 -10.84 -0.21 -3.99
N ILE A 53 -10.93 0.90 -3.25
CA ILE A 53 -10.29 1.07 -1.94
C ILE A 53 -11.35 0.81 -0.88
N GLU A 54 -11.05 -0.03 0.12
CA GLU A 54 -11.99 -0.36 1.20
C GLU A 54 -11.45 0.03 2.57
N ASN A 55 -12.15 0.94 3.27
CA ASN A 55 -11.87 1.30 4.67
C ASN A 55 -10.43 1.74 4.96
N ALA A 56 -9.81 2.50 4.06
CA ALA A 56 -8.43 2.96 4.25
C ALA A 56 -8.35 4.04 5.34
N ALA A 57 -7.85 3.65 6.52
CA ALA A 57 -7.81 4.51 7.71
C ALA A 57 -6.98 5.79 7.53
N ASN A 58 -6.00 5.77 6.63
CA ASN A 58 -5.12 6.90 6.31
C ASN A 58 -5.68 7.86 5.26
N LEU A 59 -6.87 7.58 4.70
CA LEU A 59 -7.52 8.38 3.66
C LEU A 59 -8.87 8.90 4.18
N VAL A 60 -8.97 10.22 4.41
CA VAL A 60 -10.15 10.85 5.02
C VAL A 60 -11.45 10.61 4.23
N TRP A 61 -11.33 10.47 2.91
CA TRP A 61 -12.41 10.25 1.96
C TRP A 61 -12.71 8.77 1.68
N ALA A 62 -11.95 7.83 2.26
CA ALA A 62 -12.09 6.39 2.00
C ALA A 62 -12.53 5.59 3.25
N LYS A 63 -13.40 6.16 4.08
CA LYS A 63 -13.99 5.50 5.26
C LYS A 63 -15.04 4.40 4.93
N GLY A 64 -15.11 3.98 3.67
CA GLY A 64 -16.04 2.99 3.15
C GLY A 64 -15.48 2.35 1.90
N ILE A 65 -16.34 1.95 0.97
CA ILE A 65 -15.93 1.36 -0.32
C ILE A 65 -15.93 2.46 -1.38
N VAL A 66 -14.77 2.69 -1.98
CA VAL A 66 -14.57 3.68 -3.04
C VAL A 66 -14.21 2.96 -4.33
N PRO A 67 -15.03 3.04 -5.40
CA PRO A 67 -14.77 2.38 -6.68
C PRO A 67 -13.74 3.15 -7.52
N LEU A 68 -12.52 3.29 -6.98
CA LEU A 68 -11.52 4.19 -7.51
C LEU A 68 -11.11 3.85 -8.95
N ALA A 69 -10.99 2.56 -9.28
CA ALA A 69 -10.65 2.14 -10.64
C ALA A 69 -11.70 2.61 -11.65
N ASP A 70 -12.99 2.43 -11.35
CA ASP A 70 -14.09 2.86 -12.22
C ASP A 70 -14.11 4.38 -12.39
N MET A 71 -13.91 5.13 -11.30
CA MET A 71 -13.86 6.60 -11.35
C MET A 71 -12.76 7.13 -12.27
N PHE A 72 -11.56 6.52 -12.23
CA PHE A 72 -10.49 6.87 -13.16
C PHE A 72 -10.78 6.38 -14.58
N SER A 73 -11.35 5.18 -14.73
CA SER A 73 -11.66 4.60 -16.04
C SER A 73 -12.70 5.41 -16.79
N GLU A 74 -13.75 5.88 -16.11
CA GLU A 74 -14.77 6.76 -16.68
C GLU A 74 -14.17 8.08 -17.19
N LYS A 75 -13.27 8.70 -16.42
CA LYS A 75 -12.66 9.97 -16.81
C LYS A 75 -11.58 9.85 -17.88
N LEU A 76 -10.84 8.75 -17.91
CA LEU A 76 -9.73 8.57 -18.85
C LEU A 76 -10.14 7.80 -20.12
N GLY A 77 -11.27 7.10 -20.11
CA GLY A 77 -11.74 6.30 -21.25
C GLY A 77 -10.89 5.06 -21.53
N ILE A 78 -10.09 4.61 -20.57
CA ILE A 78 -9.20 3.44 -20.69
C ILE A 78 -9.41 2.46 -19.52
N PRO A 79 -9.02 1.18 -19.67
CA PRO A 79 -9.03 0.23 -18.57
C PRO A 79 -8.13 0.68 -17.42
N VAL A 80 -8.66 0.60 -16.19
CA VAL A 80 -7.93 0.90 -14.96
C VAL A 80 -8.06 -0.28 -14.01
N ALA A 81 -6.95 -0.68 -13.41
CA ALA A 81 -6.93 -1.70 -12.37
C ALA A 81 -6.26 -1.15 -11.11
N ILE A 82 -6.70 -1.64 -9.95
CA ILE A 82 -6.12 -1.30 -8.65
C ILE A 82 -5.64 -2.58 -7.96
N THR A 83 -4.62 -2.43 -7.12
CA THR A 83 -4.17 -3.45 -6.18
C THR A 83 -3.61 -2.77 -4.93
N ASN A 84 -3.46 -3.53 -3.85
CA ASN A 84 -2.63 -3.13 -2.72
C ASN A 84 -1.21 -2.71 -3.20
N ASP A 85 -0.63 -1.70 -2.56
CA ASP A 85 0.67 -1.12 -2.89
C ASP A 85 1.85 -2.10 -2.72
N ALA A 86 1.86 -2.92 -1.67
CA ALA A 86 2.86 -3.99 -1.50
C ALA A 86 2.71 -5.11 -2.54
N ASN A 87 1.48 -5.43 -2.96
CA ASN A 87 1.25 -6.31 -4.11
C ASN A 87 1.77 -5.70 -5.41
N ALA A 88 1.59 -4.39 -5.62
CA ALA A 88 2.17 -3.70 -6.77
C ALA A 88 3.70 -3.73 -6.75
N ALA A 89 4.32 -3.54 -5.59
CA ALA A 89 5.76 -3.68 -5.40
C ALA A 89 6.24 -5.10 -5.76
N ALA A 90 5.55 -6.14 -5.27
CA ALA A 90 5.86 -7.53 -5.59
C ALA A 90 5.78 -7.81 -7.11
N MET A 91 4.78 -7.27 -7.80
CA MET A 91 4.71 -7.37 -9.27
C MET A 91 5.86 -6.65 -9.96
N GLY A 92 6.26 -5.48 -9.44
CA GLY A 92 7.42 -4.74 -9.93
C GLY A 92 8.70 -5.57 -9.82
N GLU A 93 8.96 -6.15 -8.64
CA GLU A 93 10.11 -7.01 -8.39
C GLU A 93 10.09 -8.26 -9.27
N MET A 94 8.93 -8.90 -9.43
CA MET A 94 8.75 -10.07 -10.30
C MET A 94 9.02 -9.76 -11.78
N LYS A 95 8.69 -8.54 -12.21
CA LYS A 95 8.75 -8.15 -13.62
C LYS A 95 10.07 -7.52 -14.02
N TYR A 96 10.67 -6.72 -13.13
CA TYR A 96 11.80 -5.86 -13.45
C TYR A 96 12.93 -5.88 -12.39
N GLY A 97 12.70 -6.49 -11.22
CA GLY A 97 13.60 -6.40 -10.09
C GLY A 97 14.28 -7.73 -9.73
N ALA A 98 14.51 -7.92 -8.44
CA ALA A 98 15.25 -9.05 -7.88
C ALA A 98 14.50 -10.38 -8.01
N ALA A 99 13.17 -10.35 -8.18
CA ALA A 99 12.34 -11.54 -8.28
C ALA A 99 12.09 -12.01 -9.73
N VAL A 100 12.80 -11.46 -10.72
CA VAL A 100 12.69 -11.92 -12.12
C VAL A 100 13.03 -13.40 -12.23
N GLY A 101 12.08 -14.18 -12.79
CA GLY A 101 12.20 -15.63 -12.95
C GLY A 101 11.84 -16.45 -11.70
N MET A 102 11.63 -15.81 -10.55
CA MET A 102 11.14 -16.47 -9.35
C MET A 102 9.64 -16.74 -9.48
N LYS A 103 9.22 -17.94 -9.08
CA LYS A 103 7.79 -18.32 -9.05
C LYS A 103 7.19 -18.32 -7.65
N ASN A 104 8.02 -18.31 -6.62
CA ASN A 104 7.59 -18.37 -5.23
C ASN A 104 8.47 -17.41 -4.42
N PHE A 105 7.87 -16.35 -3.90
CA PHE A 105 8.56 -15.39 -3.05
C PHE A 105 7.55 -14.56 -2.24
N VAL A 106 8.05 -13.90 -1.21
CA VAL A 106 7.30 -12.91 -0.44
C VAL A 106 8.07 -11.60 -0.52
N GLU A 107 7.39 -10.56 -0.97
CA GLU A 107 7.86 -9.18 -0.89
C GLU A 107 7.47 -8.61 0.47
N LEU A 108 8.40 -8.01 1.20
CA LEU A 108 8.14 -7.29 2.44
C LEU A 108 8.58 -5.83 2.28
N THR A 109 7.63 -4.91 2.33
CA THR A 109 7.92 -3.49 2.25
C THR A 109 8.07 -2.92 3.66
N LEU A 110 9.28 -2.49 4.01
CA LEU A 110 9.60 -1.87 5.30
C LEU A 110 9.72 -0.35 5.12
N GLY A 111 8.80 0.40 5.73
CA GLY A 111 8.78 1.86 5.65
C GLY A 111 8.02 2.48 6.80
N THR A 112 7.09 3.39 6.50
CA THR A 112 6.17 3.96 7.50
C THR A 112 5.40 2.85 8.23
N GLY A 113 4.98 1.82 7.49
CA GLY A 113 4.37 0.60 7.99
C GLY A 113 5.12 -0.64 7.50
N VAL A 114 4.48 -1.80 7.60
CA VAL A 114 4.96 -3.06 7.05
C VAL A 114 3.91 -3.64 6.11
N GLY A 115 4.19 -3.66 4.81
CA GLY A 115 3.34 -4.29 3.80
C GLY A 115 3.93 -5.61 3.32
N SER A 116 3.11 -6.43 2.66
CA SER A 116 3.65 -7.59 1.95
C SER A 116 2.85 -7.99 0.71
N GLY A 117 3.54 -8.60 -0.25
CA GLY A 117 2.93 -9.26 -1.39
C GLY A 117 3.41 -10.70 -1.48
N ILE A 118 2.51 -11.65 -1.61
CA ILE A 118 2.84 -13.08 -1.66
C ILE A 118 2.64 -13.60 -3.07
N VAL A 119 3.70 -14.16 -3.66
CA VAL A 119 3.64 -14.81 -4.97
C VAL A 119 3.89 -16.30 -4.80
N ALA A 120 3.00 -17.11 -5.36
CA ALA A 120 3.14 -18.56 -5.44
C ALA A 120 2.77 -19.05 -6.84
N ASN A 121 3.52 -20.02 -7.36
CA ASN A 121 3.36 -20.54 -8.72
C ASN A 121 3.37 -19.46 -9.81
N GLY A 122 4.10 -18.36 -9.58
CA GLY A 122 4.19 -17.22 -10.49
C GLY A 122 2.95 -16.32 -10.50
N GLN A 123 2.08 -16.44 -9.50
CA GLN A 123 0.86 -15.64 -9.37
C GLN A 123 0.80 -14.97 -8.00
N LEU A 124 0.30 -13.73 -7.96
CA LEU A 124 -0.03 -13.08 -6.70
C LEU A 124 -1.17 -13.83 -5.99
N ILE A 125 -1.03 -13.99 -4.68
CA ILE A 125 -2.09 -14.49 -3.81
C ILE A 125 -2.88 -13.29 -3.29
N TYR A 126 -4.12 -13.15 -3.75
CA TYR A 126 -5.04 -12.10 -3.31
C TYR A 126 -5.96 -12.53 -2.15
N GLY A 127 -6.04 -13.84 -1.86
CA GLY A 127 -7.00 -14.36 -0.88
C GLY A 127 -8.42 -14.42 -1.43
N CYS A 128 -9.38 -14.79 -0.57
CA CYS A 128 -10.78 -14.95 -0.95
C CYS A 128 -11.53 -13.62 -1.10
N ASP A 129 -11.07 -12.57 -0.42
CA ASP A 129 -11.70 -11.25 -0.35
C ASP A 129 -10.85 -10.11 -0.94
N GLY A 130 -9.62 -10.41 -1.37
CA GLY A 130 -8.70 -9.45 -1.98
C GLY A 130 -7.66 -8.85 -1.02
N PHE A 131 -7.61 -9.32 0.23
CA PHE A 131 -6.73 -8.78 1.29
C PHE A 131 -5.72 -9.79 1.85
N ALA A 132 -5.34 -10.82 1.10
CA ALA A 132 -4.19 -11.65 1.52
C ALA A 132 -2.89 -10.84 1.47
N GLY A 133 -1.94 -11.20 2.35
CA GLY A 133 -0.64 -10.51 2.42
C GLY A 133 -0.57 -9.39 3.47
N GLU A 134 -1.48 -9.35 4.45
CA GLU A 134 -1.40 -8.38 5.56
C GLU A 134 -0.42 -8.84 6.67
N LEU A 135 0.80 -9.24 6.28
CA LEU A 135 1.81 -9.80 7.21
C LEU A 135 2.28 -8.78 8.25
N GLY A 136 2.21 -7.48 7.98
CA GLY A 136 2.45 -6.43 8.97
C GLY A 136 1.53 -6.52 10.18
N HIS A 137 0.33 -7.11 10.02
CA HIS A 137 -0.66 -7.27 11.07
C HIS A 137 -0.65 -8.66 11.73
N MET A 138 0.29 -9.54 11.38
CA MET A 138 0.52 -10.79 12.09
C MET A 138 0.97 -10.52 13.53
N VAL A 139 0.32 -11.16 14.51
CA VAL A 139 0.69 -11.04 15.93
C VAL A 139 1.97 -11.84 16.18
N VAL A 140 3.05 -11.16 16.52
CA VAL A 140 4.36 -11.76 16.83
C VAL A 140 4.72 -11.68 18.30
N GLU A 141 4.07 -10.79 19.05
CA GLU A 141 4.22 -10.63 20.50
C GLU A 141 2.83 -10.55 21.14
N PRO A 142 2.28 -11.67 21.64
CA PRO A 142 1.04 -11.65 22.41
C PRO A 142 1.10 -10.61 23.52
N ASP A 143 0.03 -9.82 23.70
CA ASP A 143 -0.02 -8.68 24.65
C ASP A 143 1.01 -7.56 24.42
N GLY A 144 1.60 -7.53 23.22
CA GLY A 144 2.56 -6.52 22.81
C GLY A 144 1.98 -5.12 22.56
N ARG A 145 2.71 -4.33 21.77
CA ARG A 145 2.39 -2.92 21.49
C ARG A 145 1.02 -2.78 20.79
N PRO A 146 0.23 -1.73 21.09
CA PRO A 146 -0.99 -1.45 20.34
C PRO A 146 -0.67 -1.17 18.87
N CYS A 147 -1.49 -1.73 17.98
CA CYS A 147 -1.41 -1.53 16.53
C CYS A 147 -2.60 -0.70 16.04
N GLY A 148 -2.39 0.07 14.96
CA GLY A 148 -3.44 0.86 14.32
C GLY A 148 -4.61 0.02 13.79
N CYS A 149 -4.43 -1.28 13.55
CA CYS A 149 -5.51 -2.19 13.15
C CYS A 149 -6.47 -2.56 14.29
N GLY A 150 -6.24 -2.08 15.52
CA GLY A 150 -7.07 -2.35 16.71
C GLY A 150 -6.61 -3.57 17.53
N ARG A 151 -5.64 -4.34 17.04
CA ARG A 151 -5.01 -5.45 17.78
C ARG A 151 -3.77 -4.99 18.56
N LYS A 152 -3.13 -5.93 19.24
CA LYS A 152 -1.83 -5.77 19.90
C LYS A 152 -0.81 -6.74 19.33
N GLY A 153 0.46 -6.37 19.37
CA GLY A 153 1.55 -7.29 19.07
C GLY A 153 1.83 -7.52 17.59
N CYS A 154 1.27 -6.71 16.70
CA CYS A 154 1.48 -6.86 15.26
C CYS A 154 2.95 -6.60 14.86
N LEU A 155 3.47 -7.35 13.89
CA LEU A 155 4.83 -7.23 13.35
C LEU A 155 5.21 -5.78 13.01
N GLU A 156 4.30 -5.03 12.39
CA GLU A 156 4.49 -3.63 12.04
C GLU A 156 4.92 -2.78 13.23
N THR A 157 4.38 -3.05 14.41
CA THR A 157 4.65 -2.26 15.61
C THR A 157 6.08 -2.41 16.13
N TYR A 158 6.86 -3.33 15.56
CA TYR A 158 8.26 -3.61 15.88
C TYR A 158 9.19 -3.33 14.70
N CYS A 159 8.76 -3.61 13.47
CA CYS A 159 9.61 -3.60 12.28
C CYS A 159 9.42 -2.39 11.36
N SER A 160 8.37 -1.59 11.53
CA SER A 160 8.26 -0.32 10.80
C SER A 160 9.33 0.68 11.27
N ALA A 161 9.55 1.75 10.52
CA ALA A 161 10.48 2.81 10.90
C ALA A 161 10.18 3.34 12.33
N THR A 162 8.91 3.55 12.65
CA THR A 162 8.49 3.98 14.00
C THR A 162 8.59 2.87 15.03
N GLY A 163 8.34 1.62 14.64
CA GLY A 163 8.51 0.43 15.47
C GLY A 163 9.94 0.23 15.96
N VAL A 164 10.91 0.39 15.05
CA VAL A 164 12.35 0.28 15.35
C VAL A 164 12.78 1.40 16.30
N VAL A 165 12.42 2.66 16.00
CA VAL A 165 12.72 3.80 16.88
C VAL A 165 12.20 3.59 18.30
N ARG A 166 10.94 3.14 18.44
CA ARG A 166 10.35 2.85 19.75
C ARG A 166 11.11 1.76 20.51
N THR A 167 11.60 0.72 19.81
CA THR A 167 12.43 -0.32 20.42
C THR A 167 13.74 0.26 20.94
N THR A 168 14.44 1.04 20.11
CA THR A 168 15.71 1.67 20.50
C THR A 168 15.55 2.57 21.71
N LEU A 169 14.52 3.41 21.76
CA LEU A 169 14.25 4.29 22.90
C LEU A 169 14.01 3.50 24.19
N ALA A 170 13.18 2.46 24.14
CA ALA A 170 12.93 1.61 25.32
C ALA A 170 14.21 0.90 25.81
N MET A 171 15.08 0.46 24.89
CA MET A 171 16.36 -0.15 25.25
C MET A 171 17.33 0.87 25.88
N LEU A 172 17.36 2.10 25.37
CA LEU A 172 18.19 3.18 25.94
C LEU A 172 17.74 3.53 27.36
N GLU A 173 16.43 3.67 27.60
CA GLU A 173 15.86 3.92 28.92
C GLU A 173 16.23 2.80 29.90
N ALA A 174 16.03 1.54 29.50
CA ALA A 174 16.41 0.38 30.32
C ALA A 174 17.92 0.31 30.62
N SER A 175 18.75 0.74 29.67
CA SER A 175 20.21 0.76 29.82
C SER A 175 20.69 1.88 30.75
N THR A 176 20.03 3.04 30.75
CA THR A 176 20.39 4.15 31.65
C THR A 176 20.11 3.85 33.12
N VAL A 177 19.07 3.07 33.42
CA VAL A 177 18.73 2.64 34.78
C VAL A 177 19.73 1.61 35.34
N ALA A 178 20.41 0.86 34.47
CA ALA A 178 21.41 -0.13 34.88
C ALA A 178 22.78 0.46 35.27
N THR A 179 22.96 1.79 35.17
CA THR A 179 24.25 2.48 35.42
C THR A 179 24.37 3.12 36.81
N GLU A 180 23.38 2.97 37.69
CA GLU A 180 23.51 3.35 39.10
C GLU A 180 23.86 2.10 39.95
N LEU A 181 25.15 1.79 40.04
CA LEU A 181 25.76 0.87 41.03
C LEU A 181 26.99 1.52 41.66
#